data_AF-A0A969E1A3-F1
#
_entry.id   AF-A0A969E1A3-F1
#
_cell.length_a   1.000
_cell.length_b   1.000
_cell.length_c   1.000
_cell.angle_alpha   90.00
_cell.angle_beta   90.00
_cell.angle_gamma   90.00
#
_symmetry.space_group_name_H-M   'P 1'
#
loop_
_entity.id
_entity.type
_entity.pdbx_description
1 polymer ?
#
loop_
_entity_poly.entity_id
_entity_poly.type
_entity_poly.pdbx_seq_one_letter_code
_entity_poly.pdbx_strand_id
1 'polypeptide(L)' 'MPRNDKVHEIVKIALQKDGWTIIEEQLKVKILDRGAFIDLAAEKIFELEKDGQKIAVEVK' A
#
# COMPACT_ATOMS: atom_id res chain seq x y z
N MET A 1 -4.83 15.65 1.35
CA MET A 1 -5.38 15.19 0.06
C MET A 1 -4.46 14.11 -0.44
N PRO A 2 -4.97 13.01 -0.99
CA PRO A 2 -4.12 11.96 -1.53
C PRO A 2 -3.22 12.59 -2.58
N ARG A 3 -1.91 12.40 -2.42
CA ARG A 3 -0.93 13.10 -3.24
C ARG A 3 -0.44 12.10 -4.26
N ASN A 4 -1.12 12.03 -5.40
CA ASN A 4 -0.55 11.45 -6.61
C ASN A 4 0.55 12.39 -7.11
N ASP A 5 1.65 12.46 -6.37
CA ASP A 5 2.87 13.14 -6.77
C ASP A 5 3.91 12.13 -7.27
N LYS A 6 5.04 12.66 -7.74
CA LYS A 6 6.12 11.83 -8.26
C LYS A 6 6.66 10.85 -7.22
N VAL A 7 6.58 11.19 -5.93
CA VAL A 7 7.12 10.33 -4.85
C VAL A 7 6.20 9.12 -4.66
N HIS A 8 4.88 9.32 -4.68
CA HIS A 8 3.90 8.24 -4.68
C HIS A 8 4.17 7.21 -5.78
N GLU A 9 4.34 7.67 -7.02
CA GLU A 9 4.63 6.77 -8.14
C GLU A 9 5.99 6.07 -8.01
N ILE A 10 7.02 6.77 -7.51
CA ILE A 10 8.34 6.14 -7.28
C ILE A 10 8.23 5.01 -6.25
N VAL A 11 7.52 5.24 -5.13
CA VAL A 11 7.34 4.23 -4.09
C VAL A 11 6.53 3.04 -4.62
N LYS A 12 5.45 3.31 -5.35
CA LYS A 12 4.64 2.28 -6.00
C LYS A 12 5.47 1.40 -6.93
N ILE A 13 6.28 2.01 -7.80
CA ILE A 13 7.17 1.28 -8.71
C ILE A 13 8.23 0.50 -7.93
N ALA A 14 8.79 1.05 -6.85
CA ALA A 14 9.77 0.37 -6.02
C ALA A 14 9.19 -0.89 -5.36
N LEU A 15 7.98 -0.80 -4.81
CA LEU A 15 7.25 -1.94 -4.24
C LEU A 15 7.01 -3.03 -5.30
N GLN A 16 6.53 -2.65 -6.49
CA GLN A 16 6.32 -3.59 -7.59
C GLN A 16 7.62 -4.28 -8.04
N LYS A 17 8.73 -3.54 -8.12
CA LYS A 17 10.06 -4.11 -8.44
C LYS A 17 10.58 -5.04 -7.35
N ASP A 18 10.21 -4.81 -6.10
CA ASP A 18 10.50 -5.69 -4.98
C ASP A 18 9.51 -6.87 -4.88
N GLY A 19 8.62 -7.04 -5.86
CA GLY A 19 7.70 -8.18 -5.94
C GLY A 19 6.44 -8.05 -5.08
N TRP A 20 6.10 -6.84 -4.66
CA TRP A 20 4.79 -6.54 -4.05
C TRP A 20 3.75 -6.24 -5.12
N THR A 21 2.54 -6.74 -4.92
CA THR A 21 1.35 -6.43 -5.71
C THR A 21 0.58 -5.32 -5.02
N ILE A 22 0.37 -4.19 -5.71
CA ILE A 22 -0.49 -3.10 -5.19
C ILE A 22 -1.95 -3.55 -5.28
N ILE A 23 -2.63 -3.59 -4.15
CA ILE A 23 -4.04 -4.02 -4.02
C ILE A 23 -4.97 -2.84 -4.20
N GLU A 24 -4.66 -1.73 -3.52
CA GLU A 24 -5.52 -0.55 -3.47
C GLU A 24 -4.67 0.70 -3.26
N GLU A 25 -5.06 1.78 -3.91
CA GLU A 25 -4.50 3.12 -3.69
C GLU A 25 -5.55 3.96 -2.96
N GLN A 26 -5.11 4.84 -2.07
CA GLN A 26 -6.01 5.65 -1.24
C GLN A 26 -6.95 4.80 -0.38
N LEU A 27 -6.42 3.72 0.20
CA LEU A 27 -7.16 2.79 1.06
C LEU A 27 -7.86 3.56 2.18
N LYS A 28 -9.19 3.49 2.18
CA LYS A 28 -10.01 4.09 3.23
C LYS A 28 -10.02 3.18 4.45
N VAL A 29 -9.46 3.67 5.54
CA VAL A 29 -9.50 2.97 6.83
C VAL A 29 -10.32 3.76 7.83
N LYS A 30 -11.11 3.06 8.63
CA LYS A 30 -11.83 3.66 9.75
C LYS A 30 -11.04 3.39 11.02
N ILE A 31 -10.56 4.46 11.66
CA ILE A 31 -9.84 4.40 12.94
C ILE A 31 -10.72 5.08 13.98
N LEU A 32 -11.27 4.28 14.90
CA LEU A 32 -12.31 4.72 15.84
C LEU A 32 -13.49 5.34 15.07
N ASP A 33 -13.83 6.58 15.35
CA ASP A 33 -14.90 7.33 14.69
C ASP A 33 -14.40 8.26 13.57
N ARG A 34 -13.11 8.18 13.21
CA ARG A 34 -12.52 9.00 12.14
C ARG A 34 -12.13 8.15 10.94
N GLY A 35 -12.44 8.66 9.75
CA GLY A 35 -11.90 8.13 8.49
C GLY A 35 -10.47 8.63 8.29
N ALA A 36 -9.59 7.73 7.90
CA ALA A 36 -8.25 8.03 7.42
C ALA A 36 -8.03 7.36 6.06
N PHE A 37 -7.02 7.86 5.35
CA PHE A 37 -6.59 7.32 4.06
C PHE A 37 -5.16 6.87 4.20
N ILE A 38 -4.84 5.72 3.61
CA ILE A 38 -3.47 5.23 3.44
C ILE A 38 -3.16 5.27 1.95
N ASP A 39 -1.98 5.75 1.58
CA ASP A 39 -1.65 5.98 0.17
C ASP A 39 -1.62 4.70 -0.64
N LEU A 40 -0.99 3.64 -0.15
CA LEU A 40 -0.87 2.35 -0.84
C LEU A 40 -1.16 1.17 0.10
N ALA A 41 -1.92 0.20 -0.40
CA ALA A 41 -2.01 -1.13 0.17
C ALA A 41 -1.37 -2.14 -0.78
N ALA A 42 -0.51 -3.01 -0.27
CA ALA A 42 0.23 -3.97 -1.08
C ALA A 42 0.30 -5.35 -0.41
N GLU A 43 0.37 -6.40 -1.23
CA GLU A 43 0.56 -7.79 -0.78
C GLU A 43 1.73 -8.46 -1.47
N LYS A 44 2.37 -9.40 -0.78
CA LYS A 44 3.42 -10.25 -1.34
C LYS A 44 3.19 -11.67 -0.87
N ILE A 45 3.07 -12.59 -1.81
CA ILE A 45 2.91 -14.02 -1.52
C ILE A 45 4.31 -14.60 -1.36
N PHE A 46 4.55 -15.24 -0.21
CA PHE A 46 5.75 -16.05 0.00
C PHE A 46 5.40 -17.51 -0.26
N GLU A 47 6.19 -18.23 -1.06
CA GLU A 47 5.93 -19.62 -1.44
C GLU A 47 5.76 -20.57 -0.24
N LEU A 48 6.28 -20.18 0.93
CA LEU A 48 6.22 -20.94 2.18
C LEU A 48 5.09 -20.53 3.13
N GLU A 49 4.37 -19.44 2.86
CA GLU A 49 3.29 -18.95 3.72
C GLU A 49 1.93 -19.07 3.05
N LYS A 50 0.94 -19.61 3.78
CA LYS A 50 -0.41 -19.86 3.25
C LYS A 50 -1.20 -18.58 2.91
N ASP A 51 -0.92 -17.46 3.59
CA ASP A 51 -1.74 -16.23 3.48
C ASP A 51 -1.00 -15.01 2.91
N GLY A 52 0.30 -15.14 2.59
CA GLY A 52 1.13 -14.01 2.17
C GLY A 52 1.19 -12.88 3.21
N GLN A 53 1.93 -11.82 2.89
CA GLN A 53 2.05 -10.63 3.74
C GLN A 53 1.32 -9.46 3.11
N LYS A 54 0.59 -8.69 3.92
CA LYS A 54 -0.06 -7.43 3.51
C LYS A 54 0.54 -6.26 4.28
N ILE A 55 0.77 -5.16 3.59
CA ILE A 55 1.29 -3.90 4.16
C ILE A 55 0.43 -2.72 3.71
N ALA A 56 0.43 -1.69 4.55
CA ALA A 56 -0.16 -0.40 4.26
C ALA A 56 0.95 0.65 4.37
N VAL A 57 1.14 1.45 3.31
CA VAL A 57 2.27 2.36 3.14
C VAL A 57 1.74 3.78 3.00
N GLU A 58 2.22 4.66 3.89
CA GLU A 58 2.00 6.10 3.83
C GLU A 58 3.25 6.74 3.19
N VAL A 59 3.05 7.56 2.16
CA VAL A 59 4.11 8.25 1.41
C VAL A 59 4.21 9.70 1.90
N LYS A 60 5.43 10.21 2.09
CA LYS A 60 5.70 11.57 2.61
C LYS A 60 6.51 12.41 1.64
#